data_AF-I4YJ16-F1
#
_entry.id   AF-I4YJ16-F1
#
_cell.length_a   1.000
_cell.length_b   1.000
_cell.length_c   1.000
_cell.angle_alpha   90.00
_cell.angle_beta   90.00
_cell.angle_gamma   90.00
#
_symmetry.space_group_name_H-M   'P 1'
#
loop_
_entity.id
_entity.type
_entity.pdbx_description
1 polymer ?
#
loop_
_entity_poly.entity_id
_entity_poly.type
_entity_poly.pdbx_seq_one_letter_code
_entity_poly.pdbx_strand_id
1 'polypeptide(L)' 'MGGASGKAAYIDTEGTFRPDRIRSIASRFNMDEEAALDNITIARAFNSEQSA' A
#
# COMPACT_ATOMS: atom_id res chain seq x y z
N MET A 1 6.80 7.45 17.91
CA MET A 1 6.55 6.76 16.62
C MET A 1 6.29 5.29 16.93
N GLY A 2 5.21 4.70 16.42
CA GLY A 2 4.75 3.34 16.75
C GLY A 2 4.59 2.43 15.53
N GLY A 3 5.50 2.56 14.54
CA GLY A 3 5.49 1.73 13.34
C GLY A 3 6.22 0.39 13.55
N ALA A 4 5.88 -0.61 12.75
CA ALA A 4 6.47 -1.96 12.80
C ALA A 4 7.74 -2.13 11.94
N SER A 5 8.28 -1.05 11.36
CA SER A 5 9.46 -1.07 10.45
C SER A 5 9.43 -2.16 9.37
N GLY A 6 8.24 -2.58 8.95
CA GLY A 6 8.02 -3.68 8.02
C GLY A 6 7.20 -3.25 6.81
N LYS A 7 7.16 -4.12 5.80
CA LYS A 7 6.33 -3.95 4.61
C LYS A 7 4.86 -4.26 4.90
N ALA A 8 3.97 -3.71 4.09
CA ALA A 8 2.54 -3.98 4.10
C ALA A 8 2.10 -4.67 2.81
N ALA A 9 1.16 -5.60 2.90
CA ALA A 9 0.48 -6.17 1.74
C ALA A 9 -0.91 -5.51 1.59
N TYR A 10 -1.24 -5.08 0.38
CA TYR A 10 -2.54 -4.50 0.03
C TYR A 10 -3.24 -5.42 -0.99
N ILE A 11 -4.30 -6.10 -0.56
CA ILE A 11 -5.13 -6.95 -1.43
C ILE A 11 -6.34 -6.11 -1.86
N ASP A 12 -6.37 -5.74 -3.14
CA ASP A 12 -7.41 -4.89 -3.71
C ASP A 12 -8.43 -5.73 -4.48
N THR A 13 -9.61 -5.92 -3.88
CA THR A 13 -10.70 -6.70 -4.49
C THR A 13 -11.51 -5.91 -5.51
N GLU A 14 -11.42 -4.58 -5.49
CA GLU A 14 -12.32 -3.70 -6.26
C GLU A 14 -11.57 -2.76 -7.23
N GLY A 15 -10.23 -2.75 -7.21
CA GLY A 15 -9.44 -1.86 -8.04
C GLY A 15 -9.43 -0.42 -7.52
N THR A 16 -9.52 -0.23 -6.19
CA THR A 16 -9.63 1.09 -5.55
C THR A 16 -8.32 1.61 -4.96
N PHE A 17 -7.24 0.83 -5.05
CA PHE A 17 -5.92 1.30 -4.65
C PHE A 17 -5.50 2.54 -5.46
N ARG A 18 -5.04 3.59 -4.77
CA ARG A 18 -4.55 4.83 -5.40
C ARG A 18 -3.24 5.27 -4.76
N PRO A 19 -2.11 5.22 -5.49
CA PRO A 19 -0.80 5.63 -4.99
C PRO A 19 -0.78 7.05 -4.38
N ASP A 20 -1.50 8.00 -4.99
CA ASP A 20 -1.51 9.39 -4.55
C ASP A 20 -2.07 9.58 -3.13
N ARG A 21 -2.95 8.67 -2.68
CA ARG A 21 -3.41 8.69 -1.28
C ARG A 21 -2.30 8.31 -0.32
N ILE A 22 -1.43 7.36 -0.69
CA ILE A 22 -0.27 6.97 0.12
C ILE A 22 0.75 8.11 0.17
N ARG A 23 1.05 8.73 -0.98
CA ARG A 23 1.93 9.91 -1.05
C ARG A 23 1.47 11.04 -0.13
N SER A 24 0.17 11.37 -0.20
CA SER A 24 -0.44 12.41 0.65
C SER A 24 -0.30 12.10 2.15
N ILE A 25 -0.44 10.82 2.53
CA ILE A 25 -0.26 10.38 3.92
C ILE A 25 1.22 10.47 4.33
N ALA A 26 2.14 9.98 3.49
CA ALA A 26 3.59 10.02 3.76
C ALA A 26 4.07 11.47 3.95
N SER A 27 3.65 12.38 3.06
CA SER A 27 3.93 13.82 3.15
C SER A 27 3.50 14.43 4.49
N ARG A 28 2.28 14.11 4.97
CA ARG A 28 1.78 14.57 6.28
C ARG A 28 2.67 14.17 7.46
N PHE A 29 3.37 13.04 7.35
CA PHE A 29 4.27 12.55 8.39
C PHE A 29 5.75 12.87 8.11
N ASN A 30 6.06 13.71 7.11
CA ASN A 30 7.42 14.00 6.63
C ASN A 30 8.21 12.73 6.30
N MET A 31 7.55 11.73 5.72
CA MET A 31 8.16 10.50 5.23
C MET A 31 8.44 10.61 3.74
N ASP A 32 9.44 9.87 3.26
CA ASP A 32 9.70 9.73 1.83
C ASP A 32 8.54 8.99 1.15
N GLU A 33 7.93 9.64 0.16
CA GLU A 33 6.70 9.16 -0.49
C GLU A 33 6.92 7.89 -1.32
N GLU A 34 8.07 7.79 -2.00
CA GLU A 34 8.38 6.66 -2.87
C GLU A 34 8.84 5.45 -2.03
N ALA A 35 9.63 5.68 -0.97
CA ALA A 35 9.96 4.65 -0.01
C ALA A 35 8.71 4.12 0.73
N ALA A 36 7.71 4.97 0.98
CA ALA A 36 6.44 4.53 1.55
C ALA A 36 5.66 3.62 0.57
N LEU A 37 5.66 3.96 -0.73
CA LEU A 37 5.04 3.14 -1.77
C LEU A 37 5.77 1.81 -2.00
N ASP A 38 7.11 1.81 -2.05
CA ASP A 38 7.95 0.62 -2.25
C ASP A 38 7.82 -0.41 -1.12
N ASN A 39 7.36 0.04 0.04
CA ASN A 39 7.06 -0.83 1.18
C ASN A 39 5.65 -1.43 1.15
N ILE A 40 4.87 -1.18 0.10
CA ILE A 40 3.52 -1.75 -0.09
C ILE A 40 3.56 -2.73 -1.27
N THR A 41 3.36 -4.02 -1.01
CA THR A 41 3.11 -5.02 -2.06
C THR A 41 1.63 -5.04 -2.38
N ILE A 42 1.25 -4.77 -3.63
CA ILE A 42 -0.15 -4.67 -4.05
C ILE A 42 -0.51 -5.88 -4.91
N ALA A 43 -1.59 -6.56 -4.55
CA ALA A 43 -2.16 -7.63 -5.35
C ALA A 43 -3.63 -7.31 -5.63
N ARG A 44 -4.08 -7.48 -6.88
CA ARG A 44 -5.49 -7.29 -7.24
C ARG A 44 -6.20 -8.63 -7.24
N ALA A 45 -7.29 -8.73 -6.49
CA ALA A 45 -8.14 -9.91 -6.44
C ALA A 45 -9.40 -9.71 -7.28
N PHE A 46 -9.57 -10.53 -8.32
CA PHE A 46 -10.73 -10.45 -9.22
C PHE A 46 -11.87 -11.39 -8.80
N ASN A 47 -11.56 -12.44 -8.04
CA ASN A 47 -12.52 -13.43 -7.55
C ASN A 47 -11.97 -14.11 -6.28
N SER A 48 -12.79 -14.92 -5.61
CA SER A 48 -12.42 -15.63 -4.38
C SER A 48 -11.43 -16.77 -4.59
N GLU A 49 -11.36 -17.33 -5.80
CA GLU A 49 -10.37 -18.34 -6.20
C GLU A 49 -9.20 -17.67 -6.94
N GLN A 50 -8.52 -16.77 -6.24
CA GLN A 50 -7.25 -16.27 -6.73
C GLN A 50 -6.13 -17.19 -6.27
N SER A 51 -5.66 -18.05 -7.16
CA SER A 51 -4.40 -18.78 -6.97
C SER A 51 -3.23 -17.80 -7.12
N ALA A 52 -2.33 -17.81 -6.12
CA ALA A 52 -1.10 -17.01 -6.09
C ALA A 52 -0.11 -17.40 -7.18
#